data_AF-A0A1K1RJB4-F1
#
_entry.id   AF-A0A1K1RJB4-F1
#
_cell.length_a   1.000
_cell.length_b   1.000
_cell.length_c   1.000
_cell.angle_alpha   90.00
_cell.angle_beta   90.00
_cell.angle_gamma   90.00
#
_symmetry.space_group_name_H-M   'P 1'
#
loop_
_entity.id
_entity.type
_entity.pdbx_description
1 polymer ?
#
loop_
_entity_poly.entity_id
_entity_poly.type
_entity_poly.pdbx_seq_one_letter_code
_entity_poly.pdbx_strand_id
1 'polypeptide(L)'
;MKRALALLAFLLGWLVFGATEASAHVEIVSSAPGDGARLSAAPSLVSVTLSENIGIQPGSIKVVDLSGNQVDSGPVFQPGDVAEQLAVRLKPGLPDGSYLVEYAFVSADSHPVRGTFAFVVGTGPLVTSAGAVSAATGTDPGVDFVSTAVRWLAYVGVVLLGGLAFVVLCRPAARTDRSARRLLKAGAGLVAATAAAAFVLQGPYAAGRNLEAVFDTGLLADTLRVAYGKLLLLRLAAVAVLAGLLPRLLRPGLPDRLRSRYENSAMVTGFLVLLTFSATGHPVTDPVMFVSVSADLVHFGAIAVWAGGLAQLAWCLYRPAPGEDPAQVATRFSRVAAGAVTAIALSGAVLAWRVMPSLPTLWTTKFGLLVLLKIAGFAALLAVASRSRRAVRRSMTPEAAGTTKTVTSMRGLRQAVAVEVLLSVAVLALAAMLTVTPPGG
;
A
#
# COMPACT_ATOMS: atom_id res chain seq x y z
N MET A 1 17.92 -0.68 -24.97
CA MET A 1 16.69 -1.18 -25.60
C MET A 1 16.65 -2.70 -25.58
N LYS A 2 17.56 -3.42 -26.25
CA LYS A 2 17.58 -4.90 -26.23
C LYS A 2 17.50 -5.52 -24.82
N ARG A 3 18.28 -5.02 -23.85
CA ARG A 3 18.24 -5.51 -22.45
C ARG A 3 16.96 -5.14 -21.67
N ALA A 4 16.33 -4.01 -21.96
CA ALA A 4 15.10 -3.57 -21.29
C ALA A 4 13.87 -4.27 -21.87
N LEU A 5 13.84 -4.48 -23.19
CA LEU A 5 12.83 -5.29 -23.87
C LEU A 5 12.96 -6.77 -23.49
N ALA A 6 14.19 -7.30 -23.37
CA ALA A 6 14.41 -8.67 -22.90
C ALA A 6 13.99 -8.84 -21.44
N LEU A 7 14.24 -7.85 -20.56
CA LEU A 7 13.76 -7.87 -19.18
C LEU A 7 12.22 -7.83 -19.15
N LEU A 8 11.59 -6.93 -19.90
CA LEU A 8 10.13 -6.84 -19.99
C LEU A 8 9.51 -8.14 -20.51
N ALA A 9 10.09 -8.74 -21.55
CA ALA A 9 9.65 -10.03 -22.10
C ALA A 9 9.84 -11.19 -21.13
N PHE A 10 10.95 -11.23 -20.39
CA PHE A 10 11.20 -12.22 -19.35
C PHE A 10 10.18 -12.12 -18.19
N LEU A 11 9.86 -10.90 -17.76
CA LEU A 11 8.86 -10.65 -16.70
C LEU A 11 7.45 -11.02 -17.18
N LEU A 12 7.10 -10.71 -18.43
CA LEU A 12 5.84 -11.14 -19.04
C LEU A 12 5.76 -12.66 -19.18
N GLY A 13 6.87 -13.34 -19.52
CA GLY A 13 6.94 -14.79 -19.60
C GLY A 13 6.82 -15.48 -18.24
N TRP A 14 7.28 -14.83 -17.17
CA TRP A 14 7.08 -15.32 -15.80
C TRP A 14 5.60 -15.38 -15.42
N LEU A 15 4.74 -14.49 -15.92
CA LEU A 15 3.31 -14.50 -15.58
C LEU A 15 2.53 -15.74 -16.10
N VAL A 16 3.14 -16.59 -16.92
CA VAL A 16 2.46 -17.67 -17.65
C VAL A 16 2.37 -18.99 -16.88
N PHE A 17 3.15 -19.17 -15.82
CA PHE A 17 3.10 -20.39 -15.02
C PHE A 17 2.00 -20.27 -13.95
N GLY A 18 1.23 -21.35 -13.80
CA GLY A 18 -0.10 -21.35 -13.16
C GLY A 18 -0.14 -20.72 -11.76
N ALA A 19 -1.04 -19.74 -11.62
CA ALA A 19 -1.48 -19.22 -10.34
C ALA A 19 -2.62 -20.09 -9.78
N THR A 20 -2.62 -20.26 -8.46
CA THR A 20 -3.77 -20.78 -7.71
C THR A 20 -4.79 -19.65 -7.53
N GLU A 21 -6.08 -19.98 -7.50
CA GLU A 21 -7.13 -19.01 -7.17
C GLU A 21 -6.82 -18.33 -5.83
N ALA A 22 -6.58 -17.02 -5.86
CA ALA A 22 -6.52 -16.18 -4.69
C ALA A 22 -7.78 -15.31 -4.69
N SER A 23 -8.74 -15.60 -3.81
CA SER A 23 -9.83 -14.64 -3.58
C SER A 23 -9.23 -13.42 -2.88
N ALA A 24 -9.50 -12.25 -3.43
CA ALA A 24 -8.92 -11.01 -2.93
C ALA A 24 -9.76 -10.30 -1.88
N HIS A 25 -10.90 -10.89 -1.52
CA HIS A 25 -11.73 -10.39 -0.45
C HIS A 25 -12.08 -11.51 0.51
N VAL A 26 -12.21 -11.15 1.78
CA VAL A 26 -12.69 -12.08 2.78
C VAL A 26 -14.16 -12.40 2.47
N GLU A 27 -14.42 -13.66 2.17
CA GLU A 27 -15.75 -14.19 1.89
C GLU A 27 -16.10 -15.17 3.00
N ILE A 28 -17.39 -15.24 3.34
CA ILE A 28 -17.90 -16.33 4.18
C ILE A 28 -17.98 -17.57 3.29
N VAL A 29 -17.06 -18.51 3.49
CA VAL A 29 -17.03 -19.82 2.80
C VAL A 29 -18.15 -20.71 3.33
N SER A 30 -18.42 -20.65 4.64
CA SER A 30 -19.52 -21.37 5.28
C SER A 30 -19.96 -20.70 6.57
N SER A 31 -21.21 -20.92 6.98
CA SER A 31 -21.74 -20.47 8.27
C SER A 31 -22.49 -21.60 8.97
N ALA A 32 -22.47 -21.56 10.30
CA ALA A 32 -23.27 -22.41 11.17
C ALA A 32 -23.92 -21.52 12.25
N PRO A 33 -25.25 -21.32 12.24
CA PRO A 33 -26.21 -21.83 11.26
C PRO A 33 -25.96 -21.33 9.83
N GLY A 34 -26.36 -22.12 8.84
CA GLY A 34 -26.31 -21.71 7.44
C GLY A 34 -27.30 -20.58 7.14
N ASP A 35 -27.04 -19.81 6.09
CA ASP A 35 -28.00 -18.80 5.61
C ASP A 35 -29.33 -19.46 5.21
N GLY A 36 -30.44 -18.88 5.67
CA GLY A 36 -31.79 -19.41 5.51
C GLY A 36 -32.09 -20.68 6.32
N ALA A 37 -31.18 -21.14 7.18
CA ALA A 37 -31.39 -22.37 7.94
C ALA A 37 -32.57 -22.23 8.93
N ARG A 38 -33.40 -23.27 9.02
CA ARG A 38 -34.42 -23.41 10.06
C ARG A 38 -33.99 -24.48 11.06
N LEU A 39 -33.89 -24.07 12.33
CA LEU A 39 -33.45 -24.89 13.44
C LEU A 39 -34.63 -25.23 14.34
N SER A 40 -34.64 -26.44 14.91
CA SER A 40 -35.63 -26.85 15.90
C SER A 40 -35.41 -26.21 17.28
N ALA A 41 -34.19 -25.78 17.58
CA ALA A 41 -33.81 -25.12 18.82
C ALA A 41 -32.73 -24.05 18.56
N ALA A 42 -32.65 -23.05 19.44
CA ALA A 42 -31.64 -22.02 19.36
C ALA A 42 -30.22 -22.61 19.53
N PRO A 43 -29.27 -22.28 18.63
CA PRO A 43 -27.90 -22.73 18.78
C PRO A 43 -27.20 -21.95 19.91
N SER A 44 -26.13 -22.51 20.47
CA SER A 44 -25.34 -21.83 21.51
C SER A 44 -24.41 -20.74 20.97
N LEU A 45 -24.10 -20.80 19.68
CA LEU A 45 -23.24 -19.85 18.98
C LEU A 45 -23.63 -19.73 17.51
N VAL A 46 -23.18 -18.64 16.89
CA VAL A 46 -23.09 -18.49 15.44
C VAL A 46 -21.61 -18.47 15.08
N SER A 47 -21.22 -19.24 14.09
CA SER A 47 -19.86 -19.28 13.54
C SER A 47 -19.84 -19.09 12.03
N VAL A 48 -18.79 -18.47 11.54
CA VAL A 48 -18.50 -18.31 10.11
C VAL A 48 -17.07 -18.78 9.85
N THR A 49 -16.86 -19.44 8.72
CA THR A 49 -15.55 -19.78 8.19
C THR A 49 -15.27 -18.86 7.02
N LEU A 50 -14.11 -18.20 7.05
CA LEU A 50 -13.73 -17.20 6.08
C LEU A 50 -12.79 -17.76 5.02
N SER A 51 -12.69 -17.09 3.87
CA SER A 51 -11.76 -17.46 2.79
C SER A 51 -10.30 -17.14 3.13
N GLU A 52 -10.06 -16.30 4.12
CA GLU A 52 -8.74 -15.96 4.64
C GLU A 52 -8.77 -15.70 6.16
N ASN A 53 -7.61 -15.81 6.82
CA ASN A 53 -7.45 -15.49 8.22
C ASN A 53 -7.29 -13.97 8.41
N ILE A 54 -8.32 -13.32 8.92
CA ILE A 54 -8.35 -11.88 9.21
C ILE A 54 -8.11 -11.54 10.69
N GLY A 55 -7.81 -12.55 11.51
CA GLY A 55 -7.74 -12.45 12.97
C GLY A 55 -9.08 -12.12 13.65
N ILE A 56 -9.07 -12.05 14.98
CA ILE A 56 -10.28 -11.70 15.75
C ILE A 56 -10.51 -10.18 15.67
N GLN A 57 -11.65 -9.80 15.09
CA GLN A 57 -12.10 -8.41 14.99
C GLN A 57 -13.30 -8.19 15.93
N PRO A 58 -13.17 -7.36 16.98
CA PRO A 58 -14.28 -7.10 17.91
C PRO A 58 -15.49 -6.53 17.18
N GLY A 59 -16.69 -7.04 17.48
CA GLY A 59 -17.94 -6.56 16.89
C GLY A 59 -18.12 -6.90 15.40
N SER A 60 -17.27 -7.76 14.82
CA SER A 60 -17.37 -8.15 13.40
C SER A 60 -18.53 -9.08 13.10
N ILE A 61 -19.15 -9.66 14.13
CA ILE A 61 -20.36 -10.48 14.03
C ILE A 61 -21.30 -9.98 15.12
N LYS A 62 -22.52 -9.65 14.72
CA LYS A 62 -23.60 -9.27 15.62
C LYS A 62 -24.85 -10.05 15.26
N VAL A 63 -25.57 -10.52 16.27
CA VAL A 63 -26.85 -11.22 16.05
C VAL A 63 -27.98 -10.42 16.66
N VAL A 64 -29.01 -10.12 15.85
CA VAL A 64 -30.19 -9.36 16.26
C VAL A 64 -31.47 -10.12 15.97
N ASP A 65 -32.50 -9.88 16.77
CA ASP A 65 -33.87 -10.33 16.49
C ASP A 65 -34.59 -9.38 15.51
N LEU A 66 -35.81 -9.72 15.10
CA LEU A 66 -36.63 -8.88 14.21
C LEU A 66 -37.04 -7.53 14.80
N SER A 67 -36.90 -7.34 16.11
CA SER A 67 -37.13 -6.05 16.78
C SER A 67 -35.84 -5.20 16.83
N GLY A 68 -34.73 -5.70 16.30
CA GLY A 68 -33.41 -5.04 16.31
C GLY A 68 -32.66 -5.21 17.63
N ASN A 69 -33.15 -6.03 18.56
CA ASN A 69 -32.46 -6.27 19.82
C ASN A 69 -31.28 -7.20 19.60
N GLN A 70 -30.13 -6.86 20.16
CA GLN A 70 -28.95 -7.72 20.13
C GLN A 70 -29.16 -8.95 21.04
N VAL A 71 -28.99 -10.14 20.47
CA VAL A 71 -29.21 -11.43 21.11
C VAL A 71 -27.95 -12.29 21.26
N ASP A 72 -26.80 -11.77 20.84
CA ASP A 72 -25.50 -12.36 21.14
C ASP A 72 -24.99 -11.99 22.55
N SER A 73 -23.89 -12.63 22.95
CA SER A 73 -23.26 -12.45 24.25
C SER A 73 -21.73 -12.54 24.13
N GLY A 74 -21.05 -11.57 24.74
CA GLY A 74 -19.60 -11.52 24.78
C GLY A 74 -18.92 -11.10 23.47
N PRO A 75 -17.58 -11.15 23.41
CA PRO A 75 -16.83 -10.76 22.22
C PRO A 75 -16.84 -11.87 21.15
N VAL A 76 -16.57 -11.47 19.91
CA VAL A 76 -16.19 -12.39 18.84
C VAL A 76 -14.91 -13.13 19.23
N PHE A 77 -14.85 -14.43 18.96
CA PHE A 77 -13.71 -15.30 19.28
C PHE A 77 -13.46 -16.31 18.17
N GLN A 78 -12.30 -16.96 18.19
CA GLN A 78 -12.00 -18.08 17.31
C GLN A 78 -12.44 -19.39 17.98
N PRO A 79 -13.43 -20.12 17.45
CA PRO A 79 -13.79 -21.44 17.97
C PRO A 79 -12.77 -22.49 17.50
N GLY A 80 -12.19 -23.24 18.44
CA GLY A 80 -11.24 -24.32 18.11
C GLY A 80 -9.94 -23.82 17.45
N ASP A 81 -9.35 -24.68 16.62
CA ASP A 81 -7.98 -24.48 16.07
C ASP A 81 -7.94 -23.99 14.61
N VAL A 82 -9.10 -23.73 13.99
CA VAL A 82 -9.18 -23.21 12.62
C VAL A 82 -9.05 -21.69 12.64
N ALA A 83 -7.97 -21.16 12.06
CA ALA A 83 -7.62 -19.74 12.18
C ALA A 83 -8.56 -18.81 11.38
N GLU A 84 -9.21 -19.34 10.34
CA GLU A 84 -10.16 -18.65 9.48
C GLU A 84 -11.59 -18.64 10.05
N GLN A 85 -11.81 -19.27 11.21
CA GLN A 85 -13.13 -19.38 11.82
C GLN A 85 -13.34 -18.30 12.90
N LEU A 86 -14.47 -17.60 12.82
CA LEU A 86 -14.90 -16.64 13.85
C LEU A 86 -16.29 -17.00 14.35
N ALA A 87 -16.55 -16.76 15.63
CA ALA A 87 -17.83 -17.04 16.26
C ALA A 87 -18.21 -16.00 17.31
N VAL A 88 -19.51 -15.91 17.57
CA VAL A 88 -20.10 -15.18 18.70
C VAL A 88 -21.09 -16.08 19.42
N ARG A 89 -21.14 -16.00 20.75
CA ARG A 89 -22.09 -16.80 21.55
C ARG A 89 -23.47 -16.16 21.51
N LEU A 90 -24.53 -16.96 21.54
CA LEU A 90 -25.90 -16.48 21.70
C LEU A 90 -26.33 -16.48 23.17
N LYS A 91 -27.25 -15.58 23.53
CA LYS A 91 -27.90 -15.62 24.84
C LYS A 91 -28.67 -16.95 24.99
N PRO A 92 -28.69 -17.57 26.17
CA PRO A 92 -29.44 -18.80 26.37
C PRO A 92 -30.96 -18.53 26.28
N GLY A 93 -31.72 -19.52 25.82
CA GLY A 93 -33.19 -19.47 25.82
C GLY A 93 -33.81 -18.50 24.81
N LEU A 94 -33.16 -18.29 23.66
CA LEU A 94 -33.75 -17.48 22.59
C LEU A 94 -35.11 -18.07 22.15
N PRO A 95 -36.16 -17.23 22.03
CA PRO A 95 -37.49 -17.68 21.64
C PRO A 95 -37.53 -18.14 20.17
N ASP A 96 -38.62 -18.78 19.79
CA ASP A 96 -38.94 -19.01 18.38
C ASP A 96 -39.04 -17.68 17.63
N GLY A 97 -38.37 -17.58 16.48
CA GLY A 97 -38.24 -16.33 15.76
C GLY A 97 -37.20 -16.38 14.67
N SER A 98 -37.05 -15.24 14.00
CA SER A 98 -36.05 -15.03 12.95
C SER A 98 -34.94 -14.18 13.52
N TYR A 99 -33.71 -14.54 13.18
CA TYR A 99 -32.50 -13.91 13.65
C TYR A 99 -31.67 -13.48 12.46
N LEU A 100 -31.20 -12.24 12.51
CA LEU A 100 -30.31 -11.67 11.51
C LEU A 100 -28.89 -11.65 12.07
N VAL A 101 -27.96 -12.22 11.32
CA VAL A 101 -26.54 -12.14 11.59
C VAL A 101 -25.97 -11.05 10.71
N GLU A 102 -25.60 -9.93 11.33
CA GLU A 102 -24.87 -8.84 10.72
C GLU A 102 -23.38 -9.14 10.84
N TYR A 103 -22.64 -9.00 9.74
CA TYR A 103 -21.19 -9.13 9.78
C TYR A 103 -20.50 -7.96 9.11
N ALA A 104 -19.34 -7.61 9.65
CA ALA A 104 -18.47 -6.56 9.17
C ALA A 104 -17.02 -6.96 9.42
N PHE A 105 -16.36 -7.42 8.37
CA PHE A 105 -14.96 -7.81 8.39
C PHE A 105 -14.11 -6.75 7.70
N VAL A 106 -12.86 -6.63 8.12
CA VAL A 106 -11.81 -5.95 7.36
C VAL A 106 -10.86 -7.04 6.86
N SER A 107 -10.80 -7.28 5.55
CA SER A 107 -9.85 -8.22 4.97
C SER A 107 -8.41 -7.78 5.22
N ALA A 108 -7.47 -8.69 5.00
CA ALA A 108 -6.06 -8.42 5.26
C ALA A 108 -5.50 -7.25 4.45
N ASP A 109 -6.05 -7.04 3.24
CA ASP A 109 -5.85 -5.91 2.31
C ASP A 109 -6.47 -4.58 2.77
N SER A 110 -7.02 -4.54 3.98
CA SER A 110 -7.66 -3.41 4.65
C SER A 110 -9.05 -3.04 4.11
N HIS A 111 -9.64 -3.84 3.22
CA HIS A 111 -10.99 -3.58 2.70
C HIS A 111 -12.10 -4.07 3.62
N PRO A 112 -13.15 -3.26 3.84
CA PRO A 112 -14.30 -3.73 4.57
C PRO A 112 -15.20 -4.60 3.70
N VAL A 113 -15.60 -5.74 4.23
CA VAL A 113 -16.67 -6.59 3.70
C VAL A 113 -17.76 -6.63 4.75
N ARG A 114 -18.96 -6.15 4.39
CA ARG A 114 -20.14 -6.26 5.26
C ARG A 114 -21.24 -7.00 4.55
N GLY A 115 -22.12 -7.58 5.34
CA GLY A 115 -23.34 -8.19 4.84
C GLY A 115 -24.17 -8.73 5.97
N THR A 116 -25.21 -9.45 5.58
CA THR A 116 -26.13 -10.08 6.52
C THR A 116 -26.54 -11.44 5.98
N PHE A 117 -26.74 -12.39 6.88
CA PHE A 117 -27.45 -13.63 6.59
C PHE A 117 -28.46 -13.90 7.70
N ALA A 118 -29.47 -14.75 7.44
CA ALA A 118 -30.55 -14.99 8.40
C ALA A 118 -30.67 -16.46 8.76
N PHE A 119 -31.15 -16.75 9.97
CA PHE A 119 -31.60 -18.09 10.35
C PHE A 119 -32.89 -18.02 11.18
N VAL A 120 -33.60 -19.12 11.27
CA VAL A 120 -34.89 -19.24 11.98
C VAL A 120 -34.77 -20.27 13.08
N VAL A 121 -35.33 -19.97 14.25
CA VAL A 121 -35.56 -20.93 15.33
C VAL A 121 -37.05 -21.22 15.43
N GLY A 122 -37.40 -22.52 15.46
CA GLY A 122 -38.75 -23.00 15.66
C GLY A 122 -39.73 -22.52 14.59
N THR A 123 -40.85 -21.91 15.00
CA THR A 123 -41.93 -21.50 14.09
C THR A 123 -41.82 -20.08 13.54
N GLY A 124 -40.69 -19.39 13.73
CA GLY A 124 -40.49 -18.03 13.19
C GLY A 124 -40.69 -17.95 11.66
N PRO A 125 -41.05 -16.78 11.11
CA PRO A 125 -41.12 -16.61 9.65
C PRO A 125 -39.72 -16.72 9.03
N LEU A 126 -39.59 -17.32 7.85
CA LEU A 126 -38.34 -17.21 7.12
C LEU A 126 -38.27 -15.80 6.52
N VAL A 127 -37.49 -14.93 7.15
CA VAL A 127 -37.15 -13.64 6.56
C VAL A 127 -36.03 -13.92 5.57
N THR A 128 -36.38 -14.43 4.38
CA THR A 128 -35.50 -14.28 3.24
C THR A 128 -35.44 -12.80 2.95
N SER A 129 -34.32 -12.14 3.24
CA SER A 129 -34.07 -10.81 2.67
C SER A 129 -34.38 -10.92 1.17
N ALA A 130 -35.38 -10.19 0.70
CA ALA A 130 -35.69 -10.10 -0.72
C ALA A 130 -34.49 -9.44 -1.39
N GLY A 131 -33.56 -10.27 -1.86
CA GLY A 131 -32.21 -9.90 -2.23
C GLY A 131 -31.21 -10.70 -1.40
N ALA A 132 -30.61 -11.73 -2.01
CA ALA A 132 -29.43 -12.46 -1.57
C ALA A 132 -28.50 -11.58 -0.74
N VAL A 133 -27.87 -12.14 0.32
CA VAL A 133 -26.73 -11.57 1.08
C VAL A 133 -26.37 -10.22 0.50
N SER A 134 -27.10 -9.16 0.90
CA SER A 134 -26.80 -7.83 0.39
C SER A 134 -25.57 -7.45 1.14
N ALA A 135 -24.44 -7.96 0.65
CA ALA A 135 -23.17 -7.45 0.98
C ALA A 135 -23.23 -6.01 0.50
N ALA A 136 -23.57 -5.09 1.41
CA ALA A 136 -23.29 -3.69 1.23
C ALA A 136 -21.76 -3.60 1.28
N THR A 137 -21.14 -3.97 0.15
CA THR A 137 -19.70 -3.87 -0.14
C THR A 137 -19.27 -2.41 -0.28
N GLY A 138 -20.18 -1.47 -0.03
CA GLY A 138 -19.93 -0.04 -0.10
C GLY A 138 -19.28 0.48 1.17
N THR A 139 -18.01 0.87 1.05
CA THR A 139 -17.50 2.02 1.80
C THR A 139 -18.29 3.27 1.44
N ASP A 140 -18.42 4.22 2.36
CA ASP A 140 -18.90 5.56 2.01
C ASP A 140 -18.01 6.15 0.90
N PRO A 141 -18.57 6.65 -0.22
CA PRO A 141 -17.78 7.15 -1.34
C PRO A 141 -16.83 8.30 -0.95
N GLY A 142 -17.22 9.14 0.01
CA GLY A 142 -16.39 10.22 0.52
C GLY A 142 -15.20 9.69 1.31
N VAL A 143 -15.43 8.73 2.21
CA VAL A 143 -14.36 8.08 2.98
C VAL A 143 -13.43 7.29 2.07
N ASP A 144 -13.93 6.59 1.05
CA ASP A 144 -13.10 5.86 0.08
C ASP A 144 -12.19 6.78 -0.73
N PHE A 145 -12.75 7.88 -1.25
CA PHE A 145 -11.98 8.90 -1.97
C PHE A 145 -10.88 9.50 -1.09
N VAL A 146 -11.22 9.91 0.13
CA VAL A 146 -10.26 10.50 1.07
C VAL A 146 -9.19 9.49 1.48
N SER A 147 -9.56 8.23 1.75
CA SER A 147 -8.62 7.17 2.13
C SER A 147 -7.64 6.87 0.99
N THR A 148 -8.13 6.81 -0.24
CA THR A 148 -7.30 6.65 -1.45
C THR A 148 -6.34 7.83 -1.62
N ALA A 149 -6.82 9.07 -1.44
CA ALA A 149 -5.99 10.26 -1.52
C ALA A 149 -4.91 10.30 -0.42
N VAL A 150 -5.28 9.96 0.82
CA VAL A 150 -4.34 9.85 1.96
C VAL A 150 -3.25 8.82 1.68
N ARG A 151 -3.61 7.66 1.11
CA ARG A 151 -2.62 6.63 0.74
C ARG A 151 -1.70 7.09 -0.39
N TRP A 152 -2.24 7.73 -1.42
CA TRP A 152 -1.41 8.30 -2.49
C TRP A 152 -0.43 9.34 -1.96
N LEU A 153 -0.88 10.25 -1.10
CA LEU A 153 -0.03 11.22 -0.42
C LEU A 153 1.02 10.53 0.48
N ALA A 154 0.68 9.44 1.14
CA ALA A 154 1.63 8.66 1.93
C ALA A 154 2.77 8.11 1.04
N TYR A 155 2.45 7.57 -0.14
CA TYR A 155 3.45 7.12 -1.11
C TYR A 155 4.35 8.26 -1.60
N VAL A 156 3.77 9.43 -1.89
CA VAL A 156 4.56 10.63 -2.21
C VAL A 156 5.51 10.99 -1.07
N GLY A 157 5.04 10.92 0.19
CA GLY A 157 5.85 11.20 1.36
C GLY A 157 7.05 10.27 1.48
N VAL A 158 6.82 8.96 1.31
CA VAL A 158 7.89 7.93 1.32
C VAL A 158 8.87 8.14 0.16
N VAL A 159 8.38 8.46 -1.04
CA VAL A 159 9.22 8.77 -2.20
C VAL A 159 10.12 9.97 -1.91
N LEU A 160 9.58 11.05 -1.33
CA LEU A 160 10.38 12.21 -0.96
C LEU A 160 11.46 11.86 0.09
N LEU A 161 11.15 11.01 1.07
CA LEU A 161 12.12 10.48 2.04
C LEU A 161 13.19 9.61 1.39
N GLY A 162 12.83 8.79 0.40
CA GLY A 162 13.76 7.97 -0.38
C GLY A 162 14.83 8.80 -1.11
N GLY A 163 14.55 10.08 -1.37
CA GLY A 163 15.53 11.06 -1.84
C GLY A 163 16.76 11.22 -0.91
N LEU A 164 16.70 10.76 0.34
CA LEU A 164 17.84 10.75 1.25
C LEU A 164 18.99 9.89 0.69
N ALA A 165 18.67 8.76 0.05
CA ALA A 165 19.68 7.92 -0.60
C ALA A 165 20.43 8.68 -1.71
N PHE A 166 19.73 9.53 -2.46
CA PHE A 166 20.38 10.41 -3.45
C PHE A 166 21.33 11.42 -2.78
N VAL A 167 20.90 12.07 -1.69
CA VAL A 167 21.74 13.04 -0.95
C VAL A 167 22.99 12.36 -0.38
N VAL A 168 22.87 11.14 0.15
CA VAL A 168 24.00 10.43 0.76
C VAL A 168 24.94 9.86 -0.30
N LEU A 169 24.42 9.18 -1.33
CA LEU A 169 25.20 8.37 -2.28
C LEU A 169 25.61 9.14 -3.54
N CYS A 170 24.80 10.09 -4.01
CA CYS A 170 24.99 10.73 -5.31
C CYS A 170 25.47 12.18 -5.18
N ARG A 171 24.89 12.93 -4.24
CA ARG A 171 25.14 14.36 -4.04
C ARG A 171 25.38 14.74 -2.57
N PRO A 172 26.51 14.32 -1.94
CA PRO A 172 26.85 14.69 -0.56
C PRO A 172 26.77 16.19 -0.23
N ALA A 173 27.07 17.06 -1.20
CA ALA A 173 26.96 18.52 -1.07
C ALA A 173 25.51 18.99 -0.82
N ALA A 174 24.51 18.22 -1.24
CA ALA A 174 23.10 18.51 -0.98
C ALA A 174 22.73 18.39 0.51
N ARG A 175 23.63 17.87 1.37
CA ARG A 175 23.43 17.88 2.82
C ARG A 175 23.23 19.30 3.36
N THR A 176 23.76 20.35 2.73
CA THR A 176 23.55 21.76 3.11
C THR A 176 22.55 22.50 2.23
N ASP A 177 22.05 21.87 1.17
CA ASP A 177 21.08 22.45 0.25
C ASP A 177 19.70 22.59 0.93
N ARG A 178 19.20 23.83 0.98
CA ARG A 178 17.93 24.15 1.64
C ARG A 178 16.75 23.45 0.99
N SER A 179 16.75 23.31 -0.33
CA SER A 179 15.65 22.68 -1.05
C SER A 179 15.66 21.17 -0.91
N ALA A 180 16.85 20.54 -0.98
CA ALA A 180 16.97 19.10 -0.72
C ALA A 180 16.45 18.75 0.68
N ARG A 181 16.84 19.54 1.69
CA ARG A 181 16.33 19.43 3.07
C ARG A 181 14.82 19.66 3.18
N ARG A 182 14.27 20.64 2.45
CA ARG A 182 12.82 20.92 2.44
C ARG A 182 12.04 19.74 1.86
N LEU A 183 12.50 19.13 0.78
CA LEU A 183 11.86 17.94 0.21
C LEU A 183 11.85 16.77 1.21
N LEU A 184 12.97 16.51 1.90
CA LEU A 184 13.04 15.47 2.93
C LEU A 184 12.11 15.75 4.12
N LYS A 185 12.07 16.99 4.59
CA LYS A 185 11.16 17.41 5.68
C LYS A 185 9.69 17.34 5.25
N ALA A 186 9.38 17.75 4.02
CA ALA A 186 8.04 17.61 3.45
C ALA A 186 7.63 16.14 3.35
N GLY A 187 8.55 15.25 2.94
CA GLY A 187 8.33 13.81 2.95
C GLY A 187 8.01 13.27 4.34
N ALA A 188 8.83 13.60 5.34
CA ALA A 188 8.60 13.21 6.74
C ALA A 188 7.25 13.73 7.28
N GLY A 189 6.95 15.01 7.03
CA GLY A 189 5.68 15.62 7.45
C GLY A 189 4.47 15.00 6.76
N LEU A 190 4.59 14.66 5.47
CA LEU A 190 3.52 14.03 4.71
C LEU A 190 3.24 12.61 5.19
N VAL A 191 4.29 11.80 5.43
CA VAL A 191 4.13 10.45 6.02
C VAL A 191 3.50 10.52 7.42
N ALA A 192 3.91 11.49 8.25
CA ALA A 192 3.32 11.66 9.58
C ALA A 192 1.83 12.07 9.50
N ALA A 193 1.52 13.07 8.68
CA ALA A 193 0.16 13.57 8.52
C ALA A 193 -0.78 12.50 7.94
N THR A 194 -0.33 11.74 6.93
CA THR A 194 -1.14 10.69 6.33
C THR A 194 -1.27 9.46 7.20
N ALA A 195 -0.27 9.12 8.03
CA ALA A 195 -0.40 8.05 9.01
C ALA A 195 -1.44 8.40 10.09
N ALA A 196 -1.45 9.65 10.57
CA ALA A 196 -2.47 10.13 11.50
C ALA A 196 -3.86 10.18 10.85
N ALA A 197 -3.96 10.68 9.61
CA ALA A 197 -5.23 10.71 8.88
C ALA A 197 -5.78 9.31 8.62
N ALA A 198 -4.94 8.38 8.15
CA ALA A 198 -5.33 6.98 7.94
C ALA A 198 -5.78 6.31 9.23
N PHE A 199 -5.16 6.65 10.37
CA PHE A 199 -5.55 6.12 11.67
C PHE A 199 -6.98 6.54 12.03
N VAL A 200 -7.32 7.80 11.85
CA VAL A 200 -8.65 8.32 12.16
C VAL A 200 -9.70 7.86 11.14
N LEU A 201 -9.32 7.70 9.88
CA LEU A 201 -10.22 7.24 8.80
C LEU A 201 -10.50 5.74 8.84
N GLN A 202 -9.64 4.94 9.47
CA GLN A 202 -9.78 3.48 9.46
C GLN A 202 -11.13 3.02 10.03
N GLY A 203 -11.54 3.59 11.15
CA GLY A 203 -12.81 3.24 11.80
C GLY A 203 -14.03 3.52 10.90
N PRO A 204 -14.24 4.75 10.43
CA PRO A 204 -15.28 5.09 9.46
C PRO A 204 -15.22 4.28 8.17
N TYR A 205 -14.01 3.99 7.67
CA TYR A 205 -13.83 3.15 6.48
C TYR A 205 -14.32 1.72 6.75
N ALA A 206 -13.84 1.11 7.84
CA ALA A 206 -14.23 -0.22 8.27
C ALA A 206 -15.73 -0.34 8.60
N ALA A 207 -16.32 0.69 9.19
CA ALA A 207 -17.74 0.79 9.55
C ALA A 207 -18.63 1.34 8.42
N GLY A 208 -18.03 1.84 7.33
CA GLY A 208 -18.68 2.39 6.12
C GLY A 208 -19.67 3.48 6.47
N ARG A 209 -19.29 4.24 7.48
CA ARG A 209 -19.95 5.47 7.86
C ARG A 209 -19.28 6.60 7.10
N ASN A 210 -19.99 7.70 6.97
CA ASN A 210 -19.46 8.91 6.36
C ASN A 210 -18.31 9.53 7.20
N LEU A 211 -17.74 10.62 6.68
CA LEU A 211 -16.63 11.33 7.33
C LEU A 211 -16.96 11.90 8.72
N GLU A 212 -18.22 12.08 9.11
CA GLU A 212 -18.57 12.59 10.45
C GLU A 212 -18.22 11.57 11.55
N ALA A 213 -18.16 10.29 11.20
CA ALA A 213 -17.82 9.22 12.13
C ALA A 213 -16.35 9.25 12.59
N VAL A 214 -15.49 10.11 12.02
CA VAL A 214 -14.11 10.32 12.53
C VAL A 214 -14.07 10.82 13.97
N PHE A 215 -15.16 11.42 14.45
CA PHE A 215 -15.31 11.87 15.84
C PHE A 215 -15.86 10.80 16.78
N ASP A 216 -16.19 9.60 16.26
CA ASP A 216 -16.65 8.49 17.06
C ASP A 216 -15.49 7.83 17.82
N THR A 217 -15.42 8.08 19.12
CA THR A 217 -14.38 7.54 20.00
C THR A 217 -14.37 6.00 20.06
N GLY A 218 -15.50 5.34 19.79
CA GLY A 218 -15.59 3.89 19.70
C GLY A 218 -14.80 3.36 18.51
N LEU A 219 -14.99 3.97 17.34
CA LEU A 219 -14.29 3.59 16.10
C LEU A 219 -12.77 3.86 16.17
N LEU A 220 -12.36 4.91 16.88
CA LEU A 220 -10.96 5.18 17.18
C LEU A 220 -10.36 4.10 18.10
N ALA A 221 -11.11 3.68 19.13
CA ALA A 221 -10.69 2.60 20.02
C ALA A 221 -10.59 1.27 19.28
N ASP A 222 -11.48 1.00 18.32
CA ASP A 222 -11.41 -0.20 17.48
C ASP A 222 -10.17 -0.18 16.57
N THR A 223 -9.82 0.98 16.02
CA THR A 223 -8.58 1.13 15.26
C THR A 223 -7.33 0.83 16.11
N LEU A 224 -7.30 1.24 17.39
CA LEU A 224 -6.19 0.91 18.30
C LEU A 224 -6.02 -0.60 18.54
N ARG A 225 -7.11 -1.36 18.47
CA ARG A 225 -7.13 -2.79 18.80
C ARG A 225 -6.58 -3.65 17.66
N VAL A 226 -6.83 -3.25 16.41
CA VAL A 226 -6.42 -4.00 15.21
C VAL A 226 -4.95 -3.79 14.84
N ALA A 227 -4.37 -4.77 14.14
CA ALA A 227 -2.96 -4.75 13.73
C ALA A 227 -2.61 -3.55 12.84
N TYR A 228 -3.51 -3.19 11.93
CA TYR A 228 -3.32 -2.05 11.02
C TYR A 228 -3.11 -0.73 11.78
N GLY A 229 -3.93 -0.43 12.79
CA GLY A 229 -3.77 0.77 13.61
C GLY A 229 -2.44 0.78 14.39
N LYS A 230 -2.02 -0.38 14.92
CA LYS A 230 -0.72 -0.52 15.59
C LYS A 230 0.45 -0.24 14.64
N LEU A 231 0.37 -0.68 13.38
CA LEU A 231 1.39 -0.39 12.37
C LEU A 231 1.42 1.09 11.99
N LEU A 232 0.28 1.79 11.97
CA LEU A 232 0.23 3.25 11.78
C LEU A 232 0.88 4.00 12.95
N LEU A 233 0.67 3.57 14.19
CA LEU A 233 1.35 4.15 15.36
C LEU A 233 2.87 3.90 15.30
N LEU A 234 3.30 2.69 14.92
CA LEU A 234 4.70 2.37 14.70
C LEU A 234 5.32 3.25 13.59
N ARG A 235 4.57 3.48 12.50
CA ARG A 235 4.97 4.38 11.42
C ARG A 235 5.15 5.81 11.90
N LEU A 236 4.22 6.32 12.72
CA LEU A 236 4.30 7.65 13.34
C LEU A 236 5.55 7.78 14.24
N ALA A 237 5.80 6.79 15.09
CA ALA A 237 6.99 6.78 15.94
C ALA A 237 8.28 6.72 15.09
N ALA A 238 8.34 5.85 14.10
CA ALA A 238 9.48 5.71 13.21
C ALA A 238 9.76 7.00 12.42
N VAL A 239 8.73 7.62 11.83
CA VAL A 239 8.93 8.88 11.08
C VAL A 239 9.32 10.04 11.99
N ALA A 240 8.83 10.08 13.24
CA ALA A 240 9.24 11.08 14.22
C ALA A 240 10.73 10.93 14.59
N VAL A 241 11.20 9.70 14.81
CA VAL A 241 12.63 9.40 15.03
C VAL A 241 13.44 9.82 13.80
N LEU A 242 13.01 9.46 12.59
CA LEU A 242 13.70 9.82 11.35
C LEU A 242 13.76 11.34 11.17
N ALA A 243 12.67 12.05 11.44
CA ALA A 243 12.60 13.51 11.40
C ALA A 243 13.58 14.17 12.39
N GLY A 244 13.75 13.58 13.58
CA GLY A 244 14.77 14.00 14.56
C GLY A 244 16.21 13.66 14.13
N LEU A 245 16.41 12.57 13.40
CA LEU A 245 17.73 12.17 12.88
C LEU A 245 18.17 13.03 11.68
N LEU A 246 17.25 13.46 10.82
CA LEU A 246 17.56 14.20 9.58
C LEU A 246 18.45 15.43 9.80
N PRO A 247 18.17 16.37 10.74
CA PRO A 247 19.03 17.52 10.99
C PRO A 247 20.44 17.13 11.45
N ARG A 248 20.56 16.04 12.23
CA ARG A 248 21.84 15.52 12.73
C ARG A 248 22.64 14.92 11.59
N LEU A 249 22.01 14.04 10.82
CA LEU A 249 22.60 13.37 9.65
C LEU A 249 23.10 14.36 8.58
N LEU A 250 22.34 15.43 8.35
CA LEU A 250 22.64 16.41 7.31
C LEU A 250 23.59 17.53 7.79
N ARG A 251 24.10 17.47 9.02
CA ARG A 251 25.02 18.45 9.57
C ARG A 251 26.39 18.39 8.86
N PRO A 252 26.94 19.52 8.38
CA PRO A 252 28.28 19.55 7.80
C PRO A 252 29.36 19.32 8.87
N GLY A 253 30.52 18.79 8.45
CA GLY A 253 31.70 18.64 9.33
C GLY A 253 31.60 17.56 10.41
N LEU A 254 30.63 16.65 10.34
CA LEU A 254 30.56 15.52 11.28
C LEU A 254 31.75 14.57 11.10
N PRO A 255 32.38 14.10 12.21
CA PRO A 255 33.35 13.01 12.17
C PRO A 255 32.73 11.75 11.56
N ASP A 256 33.52 11.00 10.79
CA ASP A 256 33.03 9.86 10.01
C ASP A 256 32.33 8.79 10.86
N ARG A 257 32.88 8.46 12.03
CA ARG A 257 32.26 7.50 12.96
C ARG A 257 30.85 7.92 13.38
N LEU A 258 30.65 9.20 13.67
CA LEU A 258 29.35 9.71 14.11
C LEU A 258 28.37 9.83 12.93
N ARG A 259 28.89 10.19 11.75
CA ARG A 259 28.13 10.19 10.50
C ARG A 259 27.59 8.80 10.17
N SER A 260 28.44 7.77 10.18
CA SER A 260 28.02 6.38 9.92
C SER A 260 26.97 5.91 10.93
N ARG A 261 27.07 6.31 12.21
CA ARG A 261 26.03 6.01 13.21
C ARG A 261 24.68 6.63 12.85
N TYR A 262 24.65 7.90 12.43
CA TYR A 262 23.41 8.54 11.99
C TYR A 262 22.87 7.95 10.68
N GLU A 263 23.74 7.59 9.74
CA GLU A 263 23.36 6.93 8.49
C GLU A 263 22.74 5.55 8.75
N ASN A 264 23.38 4.73 9.59
CA ASN A 264 22.85 3.43 10.00
C ASN A 264 21.51 3.57 10.76
N SER A 265 21.42 4.54 11.67
CA SER A 265 20.17 4.81 12.41
C SER A 265 19.04 5.25 11.48
N ALA A 266 19.34 6.11 10.51
CA ALA A 266 18.38 6.54 9.49
C ALA A 266 17.98 5.38 8.56
N MET A 267 18.91 4.48 8.24
CA MET A 267 18.63 3.28 7.44
C MET A 267 17.69 2.33 8.19
N VAL A 268 17.97 2.01 9.45
CA VAL A 268 17.10 1.15 10.29
C VAL A 268 15.72 1.80 10.46
N THR A 269 15.66 3.10 10.74
CA THR A 269 14.39 3.79 10.93
C THR A 269 13.60 3.92 9.62
N GLY A 270 14.28 4.17 8.50
CA GLY A 270 13.68 4.20 7.17
C GLY A 270 13.17 2.83 6.74
N PHE A 271 13.91 1.76 7.03
CA PHE A 271 13.45 0.38 6.87
C PHE A 271 12.19 0.11 7.69
N LEU A 272 12.14 0.55 8.96
CA LEU A 272 10.96 0.41 9.80
C LEU A 272 9.74 1.14 9.24
N VAL A 273 9.92 2.36 8.71
CA VAL A 273 8.86 3.08 8.00
C VAL A 273 8.36 2.26 6.81
N LEU A 274 9.25 1.77 5.93
CA LEU A 274 8.86 0.95 4.78
C LEU A 274 8.16 -0.35 5.20
N LEU A 275 8.68 -1.04 6.22
CA LEU A 275 8.11 -2.27 6.74
C LEU A 275 6.67 -2.05 7.24
N THR A 276 6.34 -0.90 7.84
CA THR A 276 4.96 -0.63 8.25
C THR A 276 3.98 -0.47 7.09
N PHE A 277 4.44 -0.24 5.86
CA PHE A 277 3.60 -0.30 4.66
C PHE A 277 3.52 -1.75 4.16
N SER A 278 4.65 -2.44 4.06
CA SER A 278 4.72 -3.80 3.51
C SER A 278 4.18 -4.88 4.45
N ALA A 279 4.09 -4.60 5.74
CA ALA A 279 3.45 -5.45 6.76
C ALA A 279 1.95 -5.19 6.87
N THR A 280 1.32 -4.65 5.83
CA THR A 280 -0.13 -4.54 5.69
C THR A 280 -0.52 -5.15 4.36
N GLY A 281 -1.74 -5.69 4.26
CA GLY A 281 -2.26 -6.22 3.02
C GLY A 281 -1.99 -7.70 2.75
N HIS A 282 -2.31 -8.09 1.51
CA HIS A 282 -2.10 -9.46 1.00
C HIS A 282 -0.71 -10.06 1.27
N PRO A 283 0.42 -9.31 1.29
CA PRO A 283 1.71 -9.90 1.60
C PRO A 283 1.77 -10.62 2.95
N VAL A 284 0.98 -10.19 3.94
CA VAL A 284 1.04 -10.74 5.31
C VAL A 284 0.14 -11.97 5.50
N THR A 285 -0.91 -12.11 4.69
CA THR A 285 -1.79 -13.30 4.69
C THR A 285 -1.43 -14.34 3.64
N ASP A 286 -0.42 -14.04 2.82
CA ASP A 286 0.13 -14.97 1.85
C ASP A 286 0.74 -16.22 2.54
N PRO A 287 0.47 -17.46 2.06
CA PRO A 287 1.09 -18.68 2.58
C PRO A 287 2.64 -18.65 2.63
N VAL A 288 3.29 -17.88 1.75
CA VAL A 288 4.74 -17.61 1.76
C VAL A 288 5.02 -16.17 2.18
N MET A 289 4.37 -15.72 3.26
CA MET A 289 4.43 -14.36 3.82
C MET A 289 5.80 -13.70 3.77
N PHE A 290 6.87 -14.40 4.19
CA PHE A 290 8.23 -13.84 4.16
C PHE A 290 8.69 -13.42 2.75
N VAL A 291 8.34 -14.18 1.72
CA VAL A 291 8.68 -13.87 0.33
C VAL A 291 7.87 -12.66 -0.14
N SER A 292 6.57 -12.65 0.11
CA SER A 292 5.67 -11.58 -0.36
C SER A 292 5.95 -10.25 0.35
N VAL A 293 6.14 -10.26 1.68
CA VAL A 293 6.53 -9.05 2.44
C VAL A 293 7.90 -8.54 1.99
N SER A 294 8.88 -9.44 1.78
CA SER A 294 10.20 -9.04 1.30
C SER A 294 10.15 -8.47 -0.12
N ALA A 295 9.37 -9.07 -1.01
CA ALA A 295 9.18 -8.57 -2.36
C ALA A 295 8.52 -7.19 -2.34
N ASP A 296 7.47 -6.97 -1.55
CA ASP A 296 6.82 -5.66 -1.41
C ASP A 296 7.78 -4.61 -0.84
N LEU A 297 8.54 -4.96 0.20
CA LEU A 297 9.52 -4.06 0.80
C LEU A 297 10.62 -3.66 -0.20
N VAL A 298 11.14 -4.62 -0.97
CA VAL A 298 12.12 -4.36 -2.03
C VAL A 298 11.50 -3.51 -3.14
N HIS A 299 10.26 -3.80 -3.54
CA HIS A 299 9.55 -3.07 -4.58
C HIS A 299 9.36 -1.60 -4.17
N PHE A 300 8.73 -1.37 -3.02
CA PHE A 300 8.38 -0.04 -2.55
C PHE A 300 9.61 0.76 -2.14
N GLY A 301 10.58 0.13 -1.46
CA GLY A 301 11.87 0.75 -1.13
C GLY A 301 12.66 1.17 -2.37
N ALA A 302 12.70 0.32 -3.41
CA ALA A 302 13.37 0.67 -4.66
C ALA A 302 12.65 1.80 -5.42
N ILE A 303 11.31 1.83 -5.42
CA ILE A 303 10.52 2.96 -5.93
C ILE A 303 10.90 4.24 -5.18
N ALA A 304 10.94 4.20 -3.84
CA ALA A 304 11.26 5.36 -3.02
C ALA A 304 12.66 5.93 -3.34
N VAL A 305 13.67 5.07 -3.43
CA VAL A 305 15.04 5.47 -3.78
C VAL A 305 15.11 6.04 -5.20
N TRP A 306 14.46 5.40 -6.16
CA TRP A 306 14.50 5.80 -7.56
C TRP A 306 13.71 7.09 -7.83
N ALA A 307 12.41 7.11 -7.52
CA ALA A 307 11.56 8.28 -7.76
C ALA A 307 11.96 9.47 -6.86
N GLY A 308 12.39 9.20 -5.62
CA GLY A 308 12.87 10.22 -4.69
C GLY A 308 14.17 10.85 -5.17
N GLY A 309 15.10 10.03 -5.67
CA GLY A 309 16.32 10.50 -6.30
C GLY A 309 16.06 11.29 -7.60
N LEU A 310 15.06 10.91 -8.39
CA LEU A 310 14.62 11.68 -9.56
C LEU A 310 14.11 13.07 -9.16
N ALA A 311 13.30 13.17 -8.09
CA ALA A 311 12.83 14.45 -7.59
C ALA A 311 13.98 15.36 -7.12
N GLN A 312 14.96 14.80 -6.41
CA GLN A 312 16.16 15.52 -5.99
C GLN A 312 17.04 15.92 -7.19
N LEU A 313 17.19 15.03 -8.18
CA LEU A 313 17.94 15.32 -9.40
C LEU A 313 17.26 16.42 -10.23
N ALA A 314 15.93 16.38 -10.37
CA ALA A 314 15.17 17.42 -11.05
C ALA A 314 15.51 18.79 -10.44
N TRP A 315 15.42 18.89 -9.11
CA TRP A 315 15.74 20.13 -8.40
C TRP A 315 17.20 20.56 -8.59
N CYS A 316 18.15 19.62 -8.48
CA CYS A 316 19.57 19.84 -8.72
C CYS A 316 19.83 20.39 -10.14
N LEU A 317 19.13 19.89 -11.15
CA LEU A 317 19.28 20.34 -12.53
C LEU A 317 18.70 21.73 -12.74
N TYR A 318 17.60 22.08 -12.08
CA TYR A 318 17.03 23.43 -12.14
C TYR A 318 17.83 24.47 -11.37
N ARG A 319 18.46 24.08 -10.24
CA ARG A 319 19.25 24.96 -9.37
C ARG A 319 20.58 24.29 -8.98
N PRO A 320 21.55 24.21 -9.91
CA PRO A 320 22.86 23.64 -9.60
C PRO A 320 23.62 24.51 -8.60
N ALA A 321 24.40 23.88 -7.72
CA ALA A 321 25.28 24.63 -6.83
C ALA A 321 26.48 25.23 -7.61
N PRO A 322 27.02 26.39 -7.21
CA PRO A 322 28.22 26.95 -7.84
C PRO A 322 29.37 25.93 -7.84
N GLY A 323 29.98 25.68 -9.01
CA GLY A 323 31.10 24.75 -9.17
C GLY A 323 30.72 23.26 -9.18
N GLU A 324 29.44 22.90 -9.06
CA GLU A 324 28.98 21.51 -9.14
C GLU A 324 28.72 21.12 -10.60
N ASP A 325 29.29 20.01 -11.06
CA ASP A 325 28.96 19.41 -12.35
C ASP A 325 27.71 18.51 -12.21
N PRO A 326 26.53 18.94 -12.72
CA PRO A 326 25.30 18.17 -12.59
C PRO A 326 25.33 16.87 -13.40
N ALA A 327 26.18 16.76 -14.42
CA ALA A 327 26.31 15.55 -15.21
C ALA A 327 27.01 14.43 -14.44
N GLN A 328 28.01 14.76 -13.61
CA GLN A 328 28.65 13.80 -12.72
C GLN A 328 27.63 13.26 -11.69
N VAL A 329 26.81 14.14 -11.10
CA VAL A 329 25.73 13.75 -10.17
C VAL A 329 24.71 12.85 -10.87
N ALA A 330 24.26 13.23 -12.07
CA ALA A 330 23.33 12.43 -12.88
C ALA A 330 23.91 11.05 -13.24
N THR A 331 25.22 10.95 -13.47
CA THR A 331 25.91 9.70 -13.78
C THR A 331 25.96 8.75 -12.57
N ARG A 332 26.28 9.27 -11.38
CA ARG A 332 26.22 8.49 -10.13
C ARG A 332 24.82 7.98 -9.87
N PHE A 333 23.84 8.88 -9.96
CA PHE A 333 22.43 8.50 -9.78
C PHE A 333 21.95 7.49 -10.82
N SER A 334 22.40 7.60 -12.07
CA SER A 334 22.03 6.63 -13.12
C SER A 334 22.41 5.18 -12.79
N ARG A 335 23.47 4.96 -11.99
CA ARG A 335 23.88 3.62 -11.52
C ARG A 335 22.94 3.12 -10.42
N VAL A 336 22.64 3.96 -9.44
CA VAL A 336 21.68 3.66 -8.35
C VAL A 336 20.28 3.40 -8.93
N ALA A 337 19.83 4.27 -9.84
CA ALA A 337 18.56 4.14 -10.55
C ALA A 337 18.47 2.84 -11.35
N ALA A 338 19.55 2.39 -11.98
CA ALA A 338 19.54 1.11 -12.71
C ALA A 338 19.31 -0.08 -11.76
N GLY A 339 20.01 -0.12 -10.62
CA GLY A 339 19.80 -1.16 -9.60
C GLY A 339 18.39 -1.13 -9.02
N ALA A 340 17.89 0.07 -8.68
CA ALA A 340 16.54 0.24 -8.16
C ALA A 340 15.47 -0.19 -9.19
N VAL A 341 15.58 0.22 -10.46
CA VAL A 341 14.66 -0.20 -11.53
C VAL A 341 14.67 -1.72 -11.73
N THR A 342 15.84 -2.37 -11.66
CA THR A 342 15.92 -3.83 -11.72
C THR A 342 15.21 -4.47 -10.52
N ALA A 343 15.43 -3.95 -9.30
CA ALA A 343 14.76 -4.43 -8.10
C ALA A 343 13.23 -4.26 -8.20
N ILE A 344 12.74 -3.10 -8.65
CA ILE A 344 11.32 -2.82 -8.90
C ILE A 344 10.73 -3.86 -9.85
N ALA A 345 11.41 -4.13 -10.95
CA ALA A 345 10.90 -5.03 -11.99
C ALA A 345 10.82 -6.48 -11.49
N LEU A 346 11.87 -6.99 -10.85
CA LEU A 346 11.90 -8.36 -10.31
C LEU A 346 10.90 -8.57 -9.18
N SER A 347 10.90 -7.68 -8.18
CA SER A 347 9.95 -7.74 -7.07
C SER A 347 8.51 -7.55 -7.54
N GLY A 348 8.27 -6.66 -8.51
CA GLY A 348 6.95 -6.42 -9.08
C GLY A 348 6.39 -7.65 -9.80
N ALA A 349 7.23 -8.42 -10.49
CA ALA A 349 6.81 -9.68 -11.10
C ALA A 349 6.48 -10.76 -10.06
N VAL A 350 7.26 -10.87 -8.98
CA VAL A 350 6.92 -11.76 -7.85
C VAL A 350 5.58 -11.39 -7.26
N LEU A 351 5.33 -10.10 -6.97
CA LEU A 351 4.06 -9.64 -6.41
C LEU A 351 2.89 -9.86 -7.36
N ALA A 352 3.07 -9.52 -8.64
CA ALA A 352 2.04 -9.70 -9.66
C ALA A 352 1.65 -11.18 -9.79
N TRP A 353 2.62 -12.09 -9.77
CA TRP A 353 2.37 -13.53 -9.74
C TRP A 353 1.55 -13.94 -8.52
N ARG A 354 1.94 -13.49 -7.32
CA ARG A 354 1.29 -13.92 -6.07
C ARG A 354 -0.14 -13.42 -5.94
N VAL A 355 -0.43 -12.24 -6.49
CA VAL A 355 -1.73 -11.58 -6.35
C VAL A 355 -2.71 -11.94 -7.48
N MET A 356 -2.24 -12.29 -8.67
CA MET A 356 -3.13 -12.59 -9.79
C MET A 356 -3.66 -14.03 -9.72
N PRO A 357 -4.99 -14.25 -9.67
CA PRO A 357 -5.57 -15.60 -9.61
C PRO A 357 -5.38 -16.39 -10.90
N SER A 358 -5.39 -15.71 -12.05
CA SER A 358 -5.27 -16.33 -13.37
C SER A 358 -4.82 -15.32 -14.44
N LEU A 359 -4.35 -15.81 -15.59
CA LEU A 359 -4.01 -14.95 -16.72
C LEU A 359 -5.19 -14.15 -17.27
N PRO A 360 -6.40 -14.73 -17.46
CA PRO A 360 -7.58 -13.98 -17.91
C PRO A 360 -7.89 -12.73 -17.09
N THR A 361 -7.62 -12.77 -15.78
CA THR A 361 -7.80 -11.63 -14.87
C THR A 361 -7.17 -10.34 -15.42
N LEU A 362 -6.06 -10.41 -16.17
CA LEU A 362 -5.37 -9.24 -16.73
C LEU A 362 -6.25 -8.38 -17.65
N TRP A 363 -7.20 -8.98 -18.38
CA TRP A 363 -8.03 -8.25 -19.35
C TRP A 363 -9.54 -8.34 -19.05
N THR A 364 -9.96 -9.17 -18.11
CA THR A 364 -11.38 -9.28 -17.71
C THR A 364 -11.76 -8.43 -16.50
N THR A 365 -10.79 -8.06 -15.65
CA THR A 365 -11.04 -7.35 -14.38
C THR A 365 -10.54 -5.91 -14.41
N LYS A 366 -11.13 -5.05 -13.57
CA LYS A 366 -10.62 -3.68 -13.38
C LYS A 366 -9.20 -3.69 -12.83
N PHE A 367 -8.90 -4.62 -11.92
CA PHE A 367 -7.57 -4.80 -11.35
C PHE A 367 -6.53 -5.12 -12.43
N GLY A 368 -6.81 -6.10 -13.30
CA GLY A 368 -5.93 -6.47 -14.41
C GLY A 368 -5.63 -5.31 -15.35
N LEU A 369 -6.65 -4.53 -15.71
CA LEU A 369 -6.48 -3.33 -16.55
C LEU A 369 -5.59 -2.28 -15.89
N LEU A 370 -5.74 -2.05 -14.58
CA LEU A 370 -4.85 -1.15 -13.84
C LEU A 370 -3.41 -1.66 -13.77
N VAL A 371 -3.20 -2.98 -13.64
CA VAL A 371 -1.87 -3.60 -13.72
C VAL A 371 -1.26 -3.37 -15.11
N LEU A 372 -2.02 -3.58 -16.18
CA LEU A 372 -1.57 -3.31 -17.55
C LEU A 372 -1.21 -1.84 -17.76
N LEU A 373 -2.04 -0.91 -17.28
CA LEU A 373 -1.74 0.53 -17.32
C LEU A 373 -0.46 0.87 -16.54
N LYS A 374 -0.25 0.26 -15.37
CA LYS A 374 0.97 0.44 -14.57
C LYS A 374 2.20 -0.09 -15.32
N ILE A 375 2.12 -1.26 -15.93
CA ILE A 375 3.20 -1.84 -16.75
C ILE A 375 3.49 -0.95 -17.97
N ALA A 376 2.46 -0.48 -18.67
CA ALA A 376 2.60 0.42 -19.82
C ALA A 376 3.24 1.75 -19.43
N GLY A 377 2.78 2.36 -18.32
CA GLY A 377 3.37 3.58 -17.77
C GLY A 377 4.83 3.39 -17.37
N PHE A 378 5.17 2.26 -16.74
CA PHE A 378 6.55 1.90 -16.42
C PHE A 378 7.42 1.69 -17.67
N ALA A 379 6.89 1.03 -18.71
CA ALA A 379 7.59 0.88 -19.98
C ALA A 379 7.83 2.24 -20.68
N ALA A 380 6.85 3.15 -20.63
CA ALA A 380 6.99 4.51 -21.14
C ALA A 380 8.09 5.29 -20.37
N LEU A 381 8.12 5.19 -19.04
CA LEU A 381 9.18 5.75 -18.19
C LEU A 381 10.57 5.25 -18.63
N LEU A 382 10.73 3.94 -18.82
CA LEU A 382 12.00 3.36 -19.29
C LEU A 382 12.36 3.81 -20.71
N ALA A 383 11.38 3.99 -21.59
CA ALA A 383 11.60 4.49 -22.93
C ALA A 383 12.15 5.93 -22.91
N VAL A 384 11.51 6.83 -22.15
CA VAL A 384 11.94 8.23 -21.95
C VAL A 384 13.34 8.27 -21.34
N ALA A 385 13.57 7.54 -20.23
CA ALA A 385 14.86 7.47 -19.56
C ALA A 385 15.98 6.93 -20.47
N SER A 386 15.68 5.96 -21.32
CA SER A 386 16.66 5.42 -22.28
C SER A 386 17.01 6.43 -23.38
N ARG A 387 16.04 7.25 -23.81
CA ARG A 387 16.23 8.27 -24.84
C ARG A 387 17.03 9.45 -24.27
N SER A 388 16.67 9.93 -23.07
CA SER A 388 17.37 10.99 -22.36
C SER A 388 18.84 10.63 -22.11
N ARG A 389 19.10 9.42 -21.60
CA ARG A 389 20.46 8.92 -21.36
C ARG A 389 21.32 8.81 -22.62
N ARG A 390 20.73 8.41 -23.75
CA ARG A 390 21.44 8.34 -25.05
C ARG A 390 21.75 9.72 -25.61
N ALA A 391 20.81 10.66 -25.49
CA ALA A 391 21.01 12.04 -25.91
C ALA A 391 22.15 12.69 -25.13
N VAL A 392 22.16 12.58 -23.80
CA VAL A 392 23.23 13.12 -22.95
C VAL A 392 24.58 12.49 -23.29
N ARG A 393 24.67 11.17 -23.42
CA ARG A 393 25.93 10.49 -23.79
C ARG A 393 26.50 10.95 -25.15
N ARG A 394 25.64 11.28 -26.11
CA ARG A 394 26.07 11.79 -27.42
C ARG A 394 26.52 13.25 -27.38
N SER A 395 26.00 14.04 -26.43
CA SER A 395 26.29 15.48 -26.31
C SER A 395 27.50 15.80 -25.41
N MET A 396 28.01 14.83 -24.64
CA MET A 396 29.13 15.02 -23.71
C MET A 396 30.47 14.48 -24.25
N THR A 397 30.72 14.59 -25.57
CA THR A 397 32.06 14.35 -26.11
C THR A 397 33.02 15.46 -25.67
N PRO A 398 34.33 15.17 -25.45
CA PRO A 398 35.29 16.15 -24.96
C PRO A 398 35.36 17.44 -25.77
N GLU A 399 35.19 17.35 -27.09
CA GLU A 399 35.17 18.49 -28.02
C GLU A 399 33.97 19.42 -27.86
N ALA A 400 32.89 18.98 -27.20
CA ALA A 400 31.65 19.74 -27.10
C ALA A 400 31.50 20.52 -25.79
N ALA A 401 32.45 20.43 -24.85
CA ALA A 401 32.36 21.09 -23.55
C ALA A 401 32.38 22.63 -23.68
N GLY A 402 31.32 23.30 -23.19
CA GLY A 402 31.20 24.76 -23.21
C GLY A 402 30.50 25.35 -24.45
N THR A 403 29.94 24.52 -25.33
CA THR A 403 29.28 24.95 -26.57
C THR A 403 27.76 25.08 -26.41
N THR A 404 27.09 25.73 -27.37
CA THR A 404 25.62 25.78 -27.49
C THR A 404 24.99 24.38 -27.46
N LYS A 405 25.69 23.34 -27.94
CA LYS A 405 25.25 21.94 -27.87
C LYS A 405 25.14 21.44 -26.43
N THR A 406 26.04 21.83 -25.53
CA THR A 406 25.99 21.48 -24.10
C THR A 406 24.76 22.11 -23.44
N VAL A 407 24.48 23.38 -23.71
CA VAL A 407 23.34 24.13 -23.14
C VAL A 407 22.01 23.51 -23.59
N THR A 408 21.87 23.20 -24.89
CA THR A 408 20.68 22.53 -25.43
C THR A 408 20.49 21.13 -24.86
N SER A 409 21.59 20.38 -24.65
CA SER A 409 21.55 19.05 -24.03
C SER A 409 21.08 19.11 -22.56
N MET A 410 21.48 20.13 -21.81
CA MET A 410 21.06 20.35 -20.42
C MET A 410 19.58 20.74 -20.33
N ARG A 411 19.08 21.57 -21.26
CA ARG A 411 17.64 21.87 -21.36
C ARG A 411 16.82 20.62 -21.67
N GLY A 412 17.29 19.79 -22.61
CA GLY A 412 16.68 18.51 -22.94
C GLY A 412 16.67 17.53 -21.76
N LEU A 413 17.76 17.47 -20.99
CA LEU A 413 17.84 16.65 -19.79
C LEU A 413 16.87 17.11 -18.70
N ARG A 414 16.75 18.42 -18.45
CA ARG A 414 15.77 18.99 -17.51
C ARG A 414 14.34 18.61 -17.89
N GLN A 415 13.98 18.77 -19.17
CA GLN A 415 12.65 18.42 -19.68
C GLN A 415 12.38 16.92 -19.55
N ALA A 416 13.35 16.06 -19.90
CA ALA A 416 13.21 14.63 -19.76
C ALA A 416 12.99 14.21 -18.30
N VAL A 417 13.80 14.73 -17.36
CA VAL A 417 13.65 14.44 -15.93
C VAL A 417 12.31 14.95 -15.40
N ALA A 418 11.84 16.13 -15.84
CA ALA A 418 10.52 16.63 -15.47
C ALA A 418 9.39 15.71 -15.95
N VAL A 419 9.47 15.23 -17.21
CA VAL A 419 8.51 14.24 -17.74
C VAL A 419 8.59 12.92 -16.97
N GLU A 420 9.80 12.43 -16.64
CA GLU A 420 9.99 11.22 -15.83
C GLU A 420 9.36 11.37 -14.43
N VAL A 421 9.49 12.53 -13.80
CA VAL A 421 8.83 12.82 -12.50
C VAL A 421 7.31 12.81 -12.65
N LEU A 422 6.75 13.50 -13.65
CA LEU A 422 5.30 13.53 -13.89
C LEU A 422 4.71 12.14 -14.17
N LEU A 423 5.39 11.36 -15.01
CA LEU A 423 4.98 9.98 -15.29
C LEU A 423 5.09 9.10 -14.03
N SER A 424 6.13 9.28 -13.21
CA SER A 424 6.27 8.55 -11.95
C SER A 424 5.12 8.87 -10.98
N VAL A 425 4.69 10.13 -10.92
CA VAL A 425 3.53 10.57 -10.12
C VAL A 425 2.24 9.89 -10.60
N ALA A 426 2.03 9.81 -11.92
CA ALA A 426 0.88 9.11 -12.50
C ALA A 426 0.90 7.60 -12.21
N VAL A 427 2.07 6.95 -12.33
CA VAL A 427 2.23 5.52 -12.00
C VAL A 427 2.02 5.25 -10.51
N LEU A 428 2.43 6.15 -9.63
CA LEU A 428 2.11 6.08 -8.20
C LEU A 428 0.61 6.23 -7.91
N ALA A 429 -0.10 7.08 -8.68
CA ALA A 429 -1.56 7.17 -8.61
C ALA A 429 -2.23 5.86 -9.00
N LEU A 430 -1.80 5.23 -10.10
CA LEU A 430 -2.27 3.90 -10.49
C LEU A 430 -1.98 2.84 -9.43
N ALA A 431 -0.79 2.88 -8.79
CA ALA A 431 -0.47 1.97 -7.69
C ALA A 431 -1.35 2.21 -6.45
N ALA A 432 -1.68 3.46 -6.14
CA ALA A 432 -2.65 3.79 -5.10
C ALA A 432 -4.05 3.28 -5.45
N MET A 433 -4.51 3.37 -6.70
CA MET A 433 -5.80 2.81 -7.09
C MET A 433 -5.81 1.28 -7.04
N LEU A 434 -4.73 0.62 -7.49
CA LEU A 434 -4.59 -0.84 -7.45
C LEU A 434 -4.73 -1.39 -6.04
N THR A 435 -4.18 -0.69 -5.05
CA THR A 435 -4.25 -1.11 -3.64
C THR A 435 -5.63 -0.95 -3.00
N VAL A 436 -6.60 -0.32 -3.68
CA VAL A 436 -8.03 -0.35 -3.30
C VAL A 436 -8.88 -1.19 -4.26
N THR A 437 -8.30 -1.75 -5.32
CA THR A 437 -9.08 -2.49 -6.32
C THR A 437 -8.90 -3.99 -6.11
N PRO A 438 -9.97 -4.78 -5.96
CA PRO A 438 -9.85 -6.22 -5.83
C PRO A 438 -9.40 -6.92 -7.11
N PRO A 439 -8.44 -7.85 -7.03
CA PRO A 439 -8.07 -8.77 -8.10
C PRO A 439 -9.20 -9.55 -8.77
N GLY A 440 -10.30 -9.86 -8.07
CA GLY A 440 -11.40 -10.69 -8.59
C GLY A 440 -12.56 -9.93 -9.26
N GLY A 441 -12.53 -8.59 -9.27
CA GLY A 441 -13.70 -7.74 -9.56
C GLY A 441 -13.83 -7.13 -10.95
#